data_AF-A0A9N9HY84-F1
#
_entry.id   AF-A0A9N9HY84-F1
#
_cell.length_a   1.000
_cell.length_b   1.000
_cell.length_c   1.000
_cell.angle_alpha   90.00
_cell.angle_beta   90.00
_cell.angle_gamma   90.00
#
_symmetry.space_group_name_H-M   'P 1'
#
loop_
_entity.id
_entity.type
_entity.pdbx_description
1 polymer ?
#
loop_
_entity_poly.entity_id
_entity_poly.type
_entity_poly.pdbx_seq_one_letter_code
_entity_poly.pdbx_strand_id
1 'polypeptide(L)'
;MSPIRGAMVIWNPVHEYAHGISTRLTGGPGNSNCLGWDEAGGMGEGWGDFFATIFRMNSTFDRTKDFGMGEWANGEGIRKYLYSTSLKTNPSTYSYLDKPGYWGVHAKGEVWAEILYEVYWNLVDKHGFTANWFPPTDNHPASLAEWYFSEYVKTPRHGNTLALQLIVDGMKLQPCRPTFIDARDAIIQADELLTNGDNLCDIWQAFAKRGLGIDAKIIGGGPWGGGTRVESFSVPEDCFYFKCLYNSTMIKTLSKLLNFLEHTRRWVALVASIVLVYARDIHVAYIIAGGIVMGFIAKVLKYIIRQPRPKDKSYGMPSSHSAITIYYALSISFQLFSSPLPYLINLLLSTIALGIAISVVWSRIALGYHTHMQVIVGVSMGFAFALTWNAWWNELNPTFIKLNLNGKLGWNELKTLMKLSERFIENGFRFDIIMES
;
A
#
# COMPACT_ATOMS: atom_id res chain seq x y z
N MET A 1 41.50 35.17 9.52
CA MET A 1 40.38 34.33 9.08
C MET A 1 40.94 33.03 8.54
N SER A 2 40.72 31.91 9.22
CA SER A 2 41.08 30.59 8.70
C SER A 2 40.23 30.29 7.46
N PRO A 3 40.79 29.74 6.37
CA PRO A 3 40.00 29.31 5.22
C PRO A 3 39.22 28.06 5.63
N ILE A 4 37.98 28.27 6.07
CA ILE A 4 37.06 27.18 6.38
C ILE A 4 36.77 26.45 5.06
N ARG A 5 37.27 25.21 4.93
CA ARG A 5 37.03 24.38 3.74
C ARG A 5 35.58 23.89 3.76
N GLY A 6 34.71 24.47 2.93
CA GLY A 6 33.29 24.09 2.81
C GLY A 6 33.04 22.59 2.55
N ALA A 7 34.03 21.86 2.05
CA ALA A 7 33.98 20.41 1.85
C ALA A 7 33.92 19.57 3.16
N MET A 8 34.20 20.15 4.34
CA MET A 8 34.12 19.43 5.62
C MET A 8 32.71 19.44 6.26
N VAL A 9 31.76 20.21 5.72
CA VAL A 9 30.39 20.27 6.24
C VAL A 9 29.48 19.49 5.31
N ILE A 10 28.90 18.39 5.80
CA ILE A 10 28.08 17.47 4.99
C ILE A 10 26.94 18.17 4.24
N TRP A 11 26.42 19.30 4.75
CA TRP A 11 25.37 20.07 4.09
C TRP A 11 25.76 20.55 2.68
N ASN A 12 26.92 21.19 2.53
CA ASN A 12 27.27 21.90 1.28
C ASN A 12 27.42 20.92 0.09
N PRO A 13 28.21 19.82 0.19
CA PRO A 13 28.32 18.87 -0.91
C PRO A 13 26.98 18.18 -1.26
N VAL A 14 26.12 17.92 -0.28
CA VAL A 14 24.82 17.28 -0.52
C VAL A 14 23.86 18.23 -1.22
N HIS A 15 23.82 19.50 -0.82
CA HIS A 15 23.03 20.55 -1.48
C HIS A 15 23.41 20.66 -2.96
N GLU A 16 24.70 20.81 -3.25
CA GLU A 16 25.20 20.95 -4.62
C GLU A 16 24.92 19.69 -5.47
N TYR A 17 25.03 18.50 -4.88
CA TYR A 17 24.71 17.25 -5.58
C TYR A 17 23.21 17.14 -5.89
N ALA A 18 22.35 17.62 -5.00
CA ALA A 18 20.91 17.61 -5.18
C ALA A 18 20.42 18.53 -6.31
N HIS A 19 21.18 19.59 -6.67
CA HIS A 19 20.94 20.32 -7.93
C HIS A 19 21.06 19.40 -9.15
N GLY A 20 22.08 18.52 -9.17
CA GLY A 20 22.27 17.54 -10.22
C GLY A 20 21.11 16.54 -10.31
N ILE A 21 20.62 16.06 -9.16
CA ILE A 21 19.46 15.16 -9.08
C ILE A 21 18.21 15.85 -9.63
N SER A 22 17.81 16.97 -9.02
CA SER A 22 16.56 17.65 -9.33
C SER A 22 16.49 18.14 -10.78
N THR A 23 17.60 18.65 -11.32
CA THR A 23 17.71 19.13 -12.71
C THR A 23 17.62 17.99 -13.73
N ARG A 24 18.06 16.78 -13.38
CA ARG A 24 18.00 15.61 -14.28
C ARG A 24 16.66 14.89 -14.24
N LEU A 25 15.97 14.92 -13.09
CA LEU A 25 14.68 14.26 -12.95
C LEU A 25 13.54 15.12 -13.50
N THR A 26 13.55 16.43 -13.23
CA THR A 26 12.47 17.34 -13.61
C THR A 26 12.39 17.53 -15.12
N GLY A 27 11.24 17.23 -15.72
CA GLY A 27 11.05 17.37 -17.17
C GLY A 27 11.85 16.36 -18.02
N GLY A 28 12.45 15.36 -17.37
CA GLY A 28 13.16 14.25 -18.00
C GLY A 28 14.66 14.47 -18.22
N PRO A 29 15.46 13.38 -18.32
CA PRO A 29 16.92 13.42 -18.27
C PRO A 29 17.59 14.14 -19.45
N GLY A 30 16.86 14.35 -20.55
CA GLY A 30 17.33 15.07 -21.74
C GLY A 30 17.15 16.59 -21.65
N ASN A 31 16.51 17.13 -20.60
CA ASN A 31 16.24 18.56 -20.47
C ASN A 31 16.69 19.10 -19.10
N SER A 32 17.79 19.83 -19.09
CA SER A 32 18.35 20.43 -17.86
C SER A 32 17.91 21.88 -17.60
N ASN A 33 16.92 22.39 -18.35
CA ASN A 33 16.48 23.79 -18.26
C ASN A 33 15.19 23.98 -17.47
N CYS A 34 14.71 22.94 -16.78
CA CYS A 34 13.38 22.95 -16.16
C CYS A 34 13.30 23.68 -14.82
N LEU A 35 14.43 23.97 -14.17
CA LEU A 35 14.50 24.58 -12.85
C LEU A 35 15.27 25.90 -12.85
N GLY A 36 15.13 26.69 -13.92
CA GLY A 36 15.97 27.88 -14.13
C GLY A 36 15.50 29.17 -13.46
N TRP A 37 14.20 29.31 -13.17
CA TRP A 37 13.61 30.63 -12.85
C TRP A 37 12.43 30.54 -11.89
N ASP A 38 12.14 31.65 -11.21
CA ASP A 38 10.96 31.87 -10.36
C ASP A 38 10.73 30.74 -9.32
N GLU A 39 9.50 30.22 -9.19
CA GLU A 39 9.19 29.10 -8.31
C GLU A 39 9.99 27.84 -8.63
N ALA A 40 10.16 27.50 -9.92
CA ALA A 40 10.90 26.32 -10.33
C ALA A 40 12.37 26.39 -9.89
N GLY A 41 13.02 27.54 -10.11
CA GLY A 41 14.38 27.78 -9.61
C GLY A 41 14.45 27.79 -8.08
N GLY A 42 13.44 28.35 -7.43
CA GLY A 42 13.29 28.28 -5.97
C GLY A 42 13.23 26.84 -5.46
N MET A 43 12.41 25.99 -6.07
CA MET A 43 12.36 24.57 -5.71
C MET A 43 13.69 23.85 -5.94
N GLY A 44 14.45 24.24 -6.98
CA GLY A 44 15.84 23.84 -7.19
C GLY A 44 16.71 23.98 -5.94
N GLU A 45 16.68 25.16 -5.32
CA GLU A 45 17.36 25.44 -4.04
C GLU A 45 16.74 24.68 -2.86
N GLY A 46 15.41 24.62 -2.81
CA GLY A 46 14.68 23.97 -1.72
C GLY A 46 14.90 22.46 -1.65
N TRP A 47 15.01 21.78 -2.79
CA TRP A 47 15.39 20.36 -2.80
C TRP A 47 16.82 20.17 -2.28
N GLY A 48 17.76 21.06 -2.63
CA GLY A 48 19.11 21.01 -2.08
C GLY A 48 19.13 21.05 -0.55
N ASP A 49 18.43 22.04 0.01
CA ASP A 49 18.31 22.23 1.45
C ASP A 49 17.59 21.05 2.13
N PHE A 50 16.54 20.52 1.49
CA PHE A 50 15.80 19.36 2.00
C PHE A 50 16.71 18.13 2.12
N PHE A 51 17.39 17.74 1.03
CA PHE A 51 18.30 16.59 1.01
C PHE A 51 19.38 16.74 2.07
N ALA A 52 20.01 17.91 2.11
CA ALA A 52 21.07 18.20 3.04
C ALA A 52 20.60 18.26 4.51
N THR A 53 19.33 18.55 4.75
CA THR A 53 18.71 18.48 6.07
C THR A 53 18.40 17.04 6.48
N ILE A 54 17.73 16.26 5.63
CA ILE A 54 17.31 14.91 6.01
C ILE A 54 18.49 13.94 6.19
N PHE A 55 19.58 14.09 5.44
CA PHE A 55 20.78 13.26 5.64
C PHE A 55 21.54 13.56 6.94
N ARG A 56 21.20 14.65 7.64
CA ARG A 56 21.71 14.96 8.98
C ARG A 56 20.80 14.45 10.10
N MET A 57 19.65 13.85 9.76
CA MET A 57 18.72 13.29 10.74
C MET A 57 19.29 12.03 11.40
N ASN A 58 18.91 11.79 12.65
CA ASN A 58 19.23 10.58 13.37
C ASN A 58 18.04 10.14 14.25
N SER A 59 18.14 8.94 14.83
CA SER A 59 17.06 8.31 15.59
C SER A 59 16.74 8.96 16.94
N THR A 60 17.53 9.93 17.42
CA THR A 60 17.27 10.65 18.67
C THR A 60 16.52 11.96 18.45
N PHE A 61 16.37 12.40 17.20
CA PHE A 61 15.60 13.59 16.87
C PHE A 61 14.12 13.27 16.73
N ASP A 62 13.30 14.23 17.13
CA ASP A 62 11.85 14.23 16.93
C ASP A 62 11.41 15.51 16.18
N ARG A 63 10.12 15.63 15.92
CA ARG A 63 9.51 16.74 15.18
C ARG A 63 9.78 18.13 15.75
N THR A 64 10.28 18.25 16.98
CA THR A 64 10.67 19.53 17.60
C THR A 64 12.08 19.97 17.23
N LYS A 65 12.84 19.11 16.53
CA LYS A 65 14.18 19.45 16.08
C LYS A 65 14.13 20.55 15.01
N ASP A 66 14.94 21.58 15.22
CA ASP A 66 15.17 22.65 14.25
C ASP A 66 16.53 22.47 13.55
N PHE A 67 16.60 22.88 12.27
CA PHE A 67 17.82 22.83 11.47
C PHE A 67 18.12 24.14 10.75
N GLY A 68 19.34 24.65 10.92
CA GLY A 68 19.88 25.69 10.05
C GLY A 68 20.64 25.12 8.86
N MET A 69 20.94 26.03 7.93
CA MET A 69 21.81 25.79 6.77
C MET A 69 23.07 26.61 6.90
N GLY A 70 24.23 25.98 6.73
CA GLY A 70 25.53 26.68 6.75
C GLY A 70 25.96 27.23 8.12
N GLU A 71 25.31 26.87 9.23
CA GLU A 71 25.60 27.40 10.58
C GLU A 71 27.07 27.26 10.97
N TRP A 72 27.68 26.11 10.70
CA TRP A 72 29.10 25.92 11.03
C TRP A 72 30.04 26.84 10.22
N ALA A 73 29.68 27.15 8.97
CA ALA A 73 30.49 27.99 8.08
C ALA A 73 30.21 29.49 8.25
N ASN A 74 28.99 29.87 8.62
CA ASN A 74 28.51 31.26 8.63
C ASN A 74 27.97 31.74 10.00
N GLY A 75 28.14 30.94 11.06
CA GLY A 75 27.64 31.23 12.40
C GLY A 75 26.12 31.06 12.51
N GLU A 76 25.37 32.08 12.10
CA GLU A 76 23.89 32.13 12.21
C GLU A 76 23.17 31.36 11.09
N GLY A 77 23.92 30.85 10.12
CA GLY A 77 23.39 30.19 8.93
C GLY A 77 23.17 31.15 7.75
N ILE A 78 22.55 30.66 6.68
CA ILE A 78 22.41 31.39 5.40
C ILE A 78 20.96 31.59 4.93
N ARG A 79 19.99 31.00 5.64
CA ARG A 79 18.55 31.16 5.37
C ARG A 79 17.93 32.10 6.42
N LYS A 80 16.77 32.69 6.13
CA LYS A 80 16.11 33.66 7.02
C LYS A 80 15.53 33.02 8.27
N TYR A 81 15.10 31.76 8.16
CA TYR A 81 14.53 30.98 9.25
C TYR A 81 15.18 29.60 9.32
N LEU A 82 15.18 29.01 10.52
CA LEU A 82 15.52 27.60 10.70
C LEU A 82 14.38 26.74 10.15
N TYR A 83 14.70 25.57 9.61
CA TYR A 83 13.69 24.56 9.28
C TYR A 83 13.08 24.00 10.55
N SER A 84 11.76 24.12 10.71
CA SER A 84 11.08 23.85 11.98
C SER A 84 9.60 23.58 11.79
N THR A 85 9.07 22.54 12.44
CA THR A 85 7.62 22.29 12.46
C THR A 85 6.85 23.30 13.33
N SER A 86 7.53 24.26 13.96
CA SER A 86 6.93 25.34 14.75
C SER A 86 6.71 26.58 13.88
N LEU A 87 5.44 26.98 13.72
CA LEU A 87 5.07 28.24 13.03
C LEU A 87 5.59 29.50 13.74
N LYS A 88 6.04 29.39 14.99
CA LYS A 88 6.70 30.48 15.71
C LYS A 88 8.16 30.63 15.29
N THR A 89 8.86 29.51 15.10
CA THR A 89 10.28 29.50 14.72
C THR A 89 10.43 29.81 13.23
N ASN A 90 9.61 29.16 12.39
CA ASN A 90 9.54 29.44 10.97
C ASN A 90 8.08 29.75 10.59
N PRO A 91 7.73 31.04 10.38
CA PRO A 91 6.38 31.43 10.03
C PRO A 91 6.11 31.37 8.52
N SER A 92 7.04 30.87 7.71
CA SER A 92 6.90 30.86 6.25
C SER A 92 5.77 29.94 5.77
N THR A 93 5.01 30.45 4.82
CA THR A 93 3.87 29.82 4.15
C THR A 93 3.90 30.20 2.67
N TYR A 94 3.03 29.61 1.84
CA TYR A 94 3.06 29.81 0.38
C TYR A 94 2.96 31.28 -0.07
N SER A 95 2.23 32.14 0.65
CA SER A 95 2.17 33.58 0.35
C SER A 95 3.48 34.33 0.61
N TYR A 96 4.45 33.76 1.33
CA TYR A 96 5.74 34.40 1.54
C TYR A 96 6.49 34.64 0.22
N LEU A 97 6.19 33.84 -0.82
CA LEU A 97 6.76 34.04 -2.14
C LEU A 97 6.45 35.42 -2.75
N ASP A 98 5.38 36.08 -2.28
CA ASP A 98 4.98 37.43 -2.71
C ASP A 98 5.51 38.55 -1.81
N LYS A 99 6.16 38.21 -0.67
CA LYS A 99 6.66 39.21 0.28
C LYS A 99 7.94 39.89 -0.24
N PRO A 100 8.19 41.14 0.17
CA PRO A 100 9.49 41.76 -0.02
C PRO A 100 10.61 40.87 0.52
N GLY A 101 11.66 40.66 -0.27
CA GLY A 101 12.81 39.83 0.05
C GLY A 101 12.73 38.41 -0.50
N TYR A 102 11.66 38.02 -1.19
CA TYR A 102 11.47 36.67 -1.77
C TYR A 102 11.56 36.64 -3.30
N TRP A 103 12.23 37.63 -3.91
CA TRP A 103 12.48 37.67 -5.36
C TRP A 103 13.54 36.68 -5.84
N GLY A 104 14.49 36.27 -4.98
CA GLY A 104 15.57 35.35 -5.33
C GLY A 104 15.22 33.88 -5.09
N VAL A 105 15.80 33.00 -5.91
CA VAL A 105 15.57 31.53 -5.83
C VAL A 105 15.90 30.96 -4.45
N HIS A 106 16.98 31.40 -3.81
CA HIS A 106 17.34 30.96 -2.45
C HIS A 106 16.27 31.25 -1.40
N ALA A 107 15.65 32.44 -1.46
CA ALA A 107 14.58 32.81 -0.54
C ALA A 107 13.31 32.01 -0.82
N LYS A 108 12.97 31.75 -2.09
CA LYS A 108 11.84 30.88 -2.43
C LYS A 108 12.11 29.43 -2.02
N GLY A 109 13.35 28.97 -2.19
CA GLY A 109 13.78 27.62 -1.82
C GLY A 109 13.66 27.33 -0.34
N GLU A 110 13.91 28.31 0.53
CA GLU A 110 13.71 28.13 1.96
C GLU A 110 12.23 27.83 2.30
N VAL A 111 11.27 28.45 1.60
CA VAL A 111 9.84 28.17 1.80
C VAL A 111 9.51 26.75 1.33
N TRP A 112 10.06 26.33 0.19
CA TRP A 112 9.84 24.97 -0.33
C TRP A 112 10.42 23.89 0.60
N ALA A 113 11.67 24.07 1.04
CA ALA A 113 12.33 23.14 1.95
C ALA A 113 11.58 23.03 3.29
N GLU A 114 11.07 24.15 3.81
CA GLU A 114 10.23 24.15 5.01
C GLU A 114 8.93 23.36 4.82
N ILE A 115 8.25 23.52 3.68
CA ILE A 115 7.06 22.72 3.36
C ILE A 115 7.39 21.22 3.32
N LEU A 116 8.49 20.84 2.68
CA LEU A 116 8.94 19.44 2.65
C LEU A 116 9.37 18.92 4.03
N TYR A 117 9.84 19.80 4.91
CA TYR A 117 10.17 19.46 6.30
C TYR A 117 8.93 18.97 7.08
N GLU A 118 7.77 19.60 6.86
CA GLU A 118 6.50 19.14 7.42
C GLU A 118 6.09 17.78 6.85
N VAL A 119 6.26 17.56 5.53
CA VAL A 119 5.95 16.28 4.88
C VAL A 119 6.81 15.17 5.48
N TYR A 120 8.11 15.42 5.62
CA TYR A 120 9.05 14.49 6.23
C TYR A 120 8.62 14.07 7.64
N TRP A 121 8.31 15.04 8.51
CA TRP A 121 7.94 14.72 9.89
C TRP A 121 6.60 14.01 9.99
N ASN A 122 5.60 14.37 9.18
CA ASN A 122 4.33 13.64 9.18
C ASN A 122 4.52 12.16 8.78
N LEU A 123 5.39 11.88 7.80
CA LEU A 123 5.70 10.50 7.40
C LEU A 123 6.53 9.76 8.47
N VAL A 124 7.50 10.42 9.10
CA VAL A 124 8.30 9.84 10.20
C VAL A 124 7.45 9.56 11.43
N ASP A 125 6.54 10.46 11.80
CA ASP A 125 5.62 10.27 12.93
C ASP A 125 4.71 9.06 12.70
N LYS A 126 4.30 8.81 11.45
CA LYS A 126 3.44 7.68 11.08
C LYS A 126 4.18 6.35 10.96
N HIS A 127 5.31 6.34 10.28
CA HIS A 127 6.01 5.11 9.86
C HIS A 127 7.30 4.85 10.64
N GLY A 128 7.67 5.73 11.57
CA GLY A 128 8.92 5.65 12.32
C GLY A 128 10.14 6.08 11.52
N PHE A 129 11.28 6.12 12.19
CA PHE A 129 12.58 6.44 11.62
C PHE A 129 13.48 5.20 11.58
N THR A 130 14.29 5.07 10.53
CA THR A 130 15.38 4.09 10.48
C THR A 130 16.72 4.75 10.18
N ALA A 131 17.78 4.26 10.83
CA ALA A 131 19.16 4.66 10.52
C ALA A 131 19.67 4.05 9.19
N ASN A 132 19.01 3.01 8.68
CA ASN A 132 19.36 2.34 7.44
C ASN A 132 18.67 3.04 6.27
N TRP A 133 19.40 3.86 5.51
CA TRP A 133 18.81 4.66 4.43
C TRP A 133 18.44 3.88 3.16
N PHE A 134 19.07 2.73 2.94
CA PHE A 134 18.86 1.94 1.72
C PHE A 134 18.02 0.69 2.01
N PRO A 135 16.90 0.49 1.29
CA PRO A 135 16.13 -0.74 1.40
C PRO A 135 16.89 -1.95 0.81
N PRO A 136 16.59 -3.19 1.27
CA PRO A 136 15.59 -3.51 2.29
C PRO A 136 16.06 -3.17 3.70
N THR A 137 15.26 -2.35 4.40
CA THR A 137 15.44 -2.02 5.81
C THR A 137 14.58 -3.01 6.61
N ASP A 138 15.22 -3.83 7.44
CA ASP A 138 14.65 -4.93 8.27
C ASP A 138 14.54 -6.29 7.57
N ASN A 139 14.27 -7.36 8.37
CA ASN A 139 14.16 -8.80 8.07
C ASN A 139 13.28 -9.16 6.86
N HIS A 140 13.60 -8.60 5.71
CA HIS A 140 12.98 -8.90 4.46
C HIS A 140 13.32 -10.37 4.18
N PRO A 141 12.31 -11.24 3.96
CA PRO A 141 12.53 -12.67 3.82
C PRO A 141 13.41 -12.99 2.60
N ALA A 142 13.47 -12.06 1.64
CA ALA A 142 14.29 -12.14 0.46
C ALA A 142 15.72 -11.65 0.74
N SER A 143 16.72 -12.37 0.20
CA SER A 143 18.10 -11.90 0.18
C SER A 143 18.23 -10.53 -0.52
N LEU A 144 19.33 -9.80 -0.30
CA LEU A 144 19.59 -8.52 -0.97
C LEU A 144 19.41 -8.63 -2.49
N ALA A 145 19.97 -9.68 -3.10
CA ALA A 145 19.84 -9.94 -4.53
C ALA A 145 18.38 -10.18 -4.93
N GLU A 146 17.65 -10.99 -4.18
CA GLU A 146 16.23 -11.26 -4.46
C GLU A 146 15.38 -10.00 -4.32
N TRP A 147 15.67 -9.11 -3.36
CA TRP A 147 15.00 -7.81 -3.28
C TRP A 147 15.29 -6.96 -4.53
N TYR A 148 16.55 -6.80 -4.93
CA TYR A 148 16.93 -5.99 -6.09
C TYR A 148 16.44 -6.55 -7.43
N PHE A 149 16.34 -7.87 -7.59
CA PHE A 149 15.94 -8.51 -8.84
C PHE A 149 14.48 -9.00 -8.85
N SER A 150 13.73 -8.84 -7.76
CA SER A 150 12.30 -9.17 -7.74
C SER A 150 11.46 -8.20 -8.58
N GLU A 151 10.39 -8.74 -9.16
CA GLU A 151 9.36 -7.98 -9.88
C GLU A 151 8.35 -7.26 -8.96
N TYR A 152 8.50 -7.37 -7.63
CA TYR A 152 7.58 -6.71 -6.70
C TYR A 152 7.82 -5.19 -6.66
N VAL A 153 6.75 -4.43 -6.41
CA VAL A 153 6.85 -2.99 -6.13
C VAL A 153 7.62 -2.80 -4.83
N LYS A 154 8.72 -2.06 -4.91
CA LYS A 154 9.66 -1.85 -3.81
C LYS A 154 9.28 -0.58 -3.06
N THR A 155 8.57 -0.74 -1.96
CA THR A 155 8.09 0.39 -1.15
C THR A 155 8.90 0.48 0.15
N PRO A 156 9.62 1.59 0.41
CA PRO A 156 10.26 1.83 1.69
C PRO A 156 9.22 1.84 2.83
N ARG A 157 9.56 1.26 3.98
CA ARG A 157 8.61 1.08 5.10
C ARG A 157 8.74 2.12 6.21
N HIS A 158 9.86 2.82 6.30
CA HIS A 158 10.10 3.83 7.34
C HIS A 158 9.89 5.22 6.76
N GLY A 159 9.44 6.16 7.59
CA GLY A 159 8.99 7.47 7.15
C GLY A 159 10.08 8.31 6.50
N ASN A 160 11.31 8.23 6.99
CA ASN A 160 12.43 9.00 6.42
C ASN A 160 12.85 8.50 5.04
N THR A 161 12.88 7.17 4.83
CA THR A 161 13.22 6.58 3.53
C THR A 161 12.06 6.67 2.54
N LEU A 162 10.83 6.59 3.02
CA LEU A 162 9.63 6.82 2.22
C LEU A 162 9.52 8.27 1.77
N ALA A 163 9.73 9.25 2.65
CA ALA A 163 9.72 10.67 2.31
C ALA A 163 10.74 10.98 1.20
N LEU A 164 11.97 10.48 1.33
CA LEU A 164 12.99 10.61 0.30
C LEU A 164 12.53 10.02 -1.04
N GLN A 165 11.96 8.82 -1.04
CA GLN A 165 11.48 8.14 -2.24
C GLN A 165 10.35 8.94 -2.92
N LEU A 166 9.33 9.35 -2.17
CA LEU A 166 8.18 10.09 -2.69
C LEU A 166 8.60 11.44 -3.27
N ILE A 167 9.54 12.14 -2.64
CA ILE A 167 10.03 13.43 -3.13
C ILE A 167 10.85 13.24 -4.43
N VAL A 168 11.69 12.21 -4.50
CA VAL A 168 12.44 11.87 -5.73
C VAL A 168 11.49 11.47 -6.85
N ASP A 169 10.45 10.70 -6.56
CA ASP A 169 9.46 10.30 -7.55
C ASP A 169 8.58 11.47 -7.99
N GLY A 170 8.22 12.38 -7.08
CA GLY A 170 7.57 13.64 -7.41
C GLY A 170 8.37 14.48 -8.42
N MET A 171 9.69 14.57 -8.26
CA MET A 171 10.55 15.25 -9.24
C MET A 171 10.49 14.61 -10.64
N LYS A 172 10.29 13.30 -10.73
CA LYS A 172 10.17 12.60 -12.02
C LYS A 172 8.81 12.81 -12.68
N LEU A 173 7.77 12.99 -11.88
CA LEU A 173 6.38 13.11 -12.33
C LEU A 173 6.00 14.55 -12.70
N GLN A 174 6.55 15.54 -11.99
CA GLN A 174 6.21 16.93 -12.20
C GLN A 174 6.60 17.44 -13.61
N PRO A 175 5.86 18.41 -14.16
CA PRO A 175 6.18 18.98 -15.47
C PRO A 175 7.50 19.76 -15.45
N CYS A 176 8.00 20.10 -16.64
CA CYS A 176 9.09 21.06 -16.76
C CYS A 176 8.62 22.45 -16.33
N ARG A 177 9.45 23.19 -15.57
CA ARG A 177 9.12 24.50 -14.99
C ARG A 177 7.89 24.46 -14.07
N PRO A 178 7.87 23.57 -13.07
CA PRO A 178 6.73 23.40 -12.19
C PRO A 178 6.56 24.61 -11.26
N THR A 179 5.32 24.84 -10.86
CA THR A 179 4.96 25.63 -9.68
C THR A 179 5.04 24.75 -8.41
N PHE A 180 4.97 25.35 -7.23
CA PHE A 180 4.86 24.62 -5.97
C PHE A 180 3.63 23.72 -5.95
N ILE A 181 2.53 24.15 -6.58
CA ILE A 181 1.29 23.39 -6.71
C ILE A 181 1.53 22.16 -7.59
N ASP A 182 2.19 22.32 -8.75
CA ASP A 182 2.52 21.19 -9.63
C ASP A 182 3.42 20.16 -8.92
N ALA A 183 4.42 20.64 -8.16
CA ALA A 183 5.34 19.78 -7.43
C ALA A 183 4.65 19.07 -6.25
N ARG A 184 3.75 19.75 -5.53
CA ARG A 184 2.89 19.15 -4.51
C ARG A 184 2.07 18.00 -5.09
N ASP A 185 1.36 18.28 -6.18
CA ASP A 185 0.47 17.30 -6.82
C ASP A 185 1.26 16.11 -7.35
N ALA A 186 2.48 16.33 -7.84
CA ALA A 186 3.39 15.27 -8.25
C ALA A 186 3.87 14.40 -7.06
N ILE A 187 4.13 14.98 -5.89
CA ILE A 187 4.51 14.21 -4.68
C ILE A 187 3.31 13.39 -4.17
N ILE A 188 2.11 13.95 -4.23
CA ILE A 188 0.87 13.23 -3.89
C ILE A 188 0.65 12.06 -4.86
N GLN A 189 0.79 12.31 -6.17
CA GLN A 189 0.70 11.27 -7.20
C GLN A 189 1.77 10.18 -7.01
N ALA A 190 2.98 10.55 -6.56
CA ALA A 190 4.01 9.56 -6.25
C ALA A 190 3.56 8.60 -5.14
N ASP A 191 2.86 9.09 -4.11
CA ASP A 191 2.32 8.24 -3.04
C ASP A 191 1.18 7.35 -3.54
N GLU A 192 0.29 7.88 -4.38
CA GLU A 192 -0.77 7.09 -5.03
C GLU A 192 -0.19 5.93 -5.83
N LEU A 193 0.88 6.18 -6.59
CA LEU A 193 1.51 5.15 -7.43
C LEU A 193 2.34 4.15 -6.61
N LEU A 194 3.04 4.59 -5.56
CA LEU A 194 3.97 3.76 -4.80
C LEU A 194 3.31 2.98 -3.65
N THR A 195 2.30 3.58 -3.01
CA THR A 195 1.69 3.06 -1.78
C THR A 195 0.18 2.83 -1.90
N ASN A 196 -0.42 3.10 -3.07
CA ASN A 196 -1.88 3.23 -3.25
C ASN A 196 -2.49 4.35 -2.40
N GLY A 197 -1.73 5.42 -2.13
CA GLY A 197 -2.23 6.60 -1.44
C GLY A 197 -2.42 6.41 0.07
N ASP A 198 -1.66 5.50 0.68
CA ASP A 198 -1.75 5.23 2.12
C ASP A 198 -1.43 6.46 2.96
N ASN A 199 -0.71 7.45 2.41
CA ASN A 199 -0.20 8.63 3.10
C ASN A 199 -0.80 9.95 2.65
N LEU A 200 -1.83 9.91 1.81
CA LEU A 200 -2.48 11.08 1.23
C LEU A 200 -2.80 12.15 2.28
N CYS A 201 -3.38 11.76 3.41
CA CYS A 201 -3.80 12.70 4.43
C CYS A 201 -2.64 13.30 5.22
N ASP A 202 -1.58 12.54 5.46
CA ASP A 202 -0.37 13.01 6.15
C ASP A 202 0.36 14.04 5.26
N ILE A 203 0.44 13.76 3.96
CA ILE A 203 1.05 14.64 2.95
C ILE A 203 0.21 15.92 2.78
N TRP A 204 -1.11 15.79 2.59
CA TRP A 204 -2.01 16.95 2.47
C TRP A 204 -1.97 17.85 3.69
N GLN A 205 -1.94 17.29 4.90
CA GLN A 205 -1.87 18.08 6.14
C GLN A 205 -0.57 18.89 6.22
N ALA A 206 0.56 18.33 5.79
CA ALA A 206 1.84 19.04 5.75
C ALA A 206 1.79 20.24 4.80
N PHE A 207 1.34 20.02 3.56
CA PHE A 207 1.20 21.09 2.58
C PHE A 207 0.19 22.17 3.01
N ALA A 208 -0.98 21.75 3.48
CA ALA A 208 -2.03 22.64 3.95
C ALA A 208 -1.59 23.49 5.15
N LYS A 209 -0.83 22.92 6.10
CA LYS A 209 -0.29 23.67 7.26
C LYS A 209 0.53 24.90 6.84
N ARG A 210 1.16 24.84 5.67
CA ARG A 210 2.03 25.90 5.11
C ARG A 210 1.34 26.68 3.98
N GLY A 211 0.01 26.62 3.89
CA GLY A 211 -0.77 27.41 2.93
C GLY A 211 -0.84 26.82 1.52
N LEU A 212 -0.38 25.59 1.30
CA LEU A 212 -0.40 24.91 0.00
C LEU A 212 -1.48 23.80 -0.09
N GLY A 213 -2.60 24.01 0.59
CA GLY A 213 -3.77 23.12 0.61
C GLY A 213 -4.54 23.08 -0.71
N ILE A 214 -5.65 22.34 -0.74
CA ILE A 214 -6.34 21.93 -1.98
C ILE A 214 -6.73 23.10 -2.90
N ASP A 215 -7.14 24.23 -2.33
CA ASP A 215 -7.60 25.40 -3.10
C ASP A 215 -6.48 26.43 -3.37
N ALA A 216 -5.23 26.12 -3.03
CA ALA A 216 -4.11 27.01 -3.27
C ALA A 216 -3.94 27.22 -4.78
N LYS A 217 -3.70 28.48 -5.19
CA LYS A 217 -3.65 28.86 -6.62
C LYS A 217 -2.81 30.10 -6.86
N ILE A 218 -2.43 30.30 -8.12
CA ILE A 218 -1.75 31.51 -8.60
C ILE A 218 -2.75 32.34 -9.43
N ILE A 219 -2.87 33.64 -9.13
CA ILE A 219 -3.68 34.59 -9.90
C ILE A 219 -2.78 35.48 -10.75
N GLY A 220 -3.03 35.57 -12.06
CA GLY A 220 -2.34 36.51 -12.95
C GLY A 220 -0.89 36.17 -13.32
N GLY A 221 -0.46 34.92 -13.12
CA GLY A 221 0.88 34.44 -13.50
C GLY A 221 1.01 34.10 -14.99
N GLY A 222 2.24 33.92 -15.48
CA GLY A 222 2.54 33.52 -16.86
C GLY A 222 3.57 32.40 -16.96
N PRO A 223 3.92 31.96 -18.19
CA PRO A 223 4.85 30.83 -18.42
C PRO A 223 6.27 31.03 -17.88
N TRP A 224 6.61 32.28 -17.53
CA TRP A 224 7.92 32.67 -17.01
C TRP A 224 7.91 32.92 -15.50
N GLY A 225 6.77 32.66 -14.84
CA GLY A 225 6.56 32.91 -13.42
C GLY A 225 5.67 34.12 -13.15
N GLY A 226 5.72 34.60 -11.91
CA GLY A 226 4.93 35.74 -11.45
C GLY A 226 3.48 35.37 -11.10
N GLY A 227 2.62 36.38 -10.92
CA GLY A 227 1.29 36.22 -10.33
C GLY A 227 1.29 36.27 -8.80
N THR A 228 0.10 36.30 -8.20
CA THR A 228 -0.10 36.35 -6.75
C THR A 228 -0.54 34.98 -6.23
N ARG A 229 0.13 34.50 -5.19
CA ARG A 229 -0.13 33.23 -4.53
C ARG A 229 -1.27 33.39 -3.54
N VAL A 230 -2.32 32.63 -3.76
CA VAL A 230 -3.45 32.51 -2.83
C VAL A 230 -3.30 31.22 -2.07
N GLU A 231 -3.22 31.34 -0.75
CA GLU A 231 -3.08 30.20 0.14
C GLU A 231 -4.39 29.44 0.32
N SER A 232 -4.25 28.15 0.61
CA SER A 232 -5.30 27.35 1.20
C SER A 232 -4.73 26.52 2.34
N PHE A 233 -5.49 26.41 3.42
CA PHE A 233 -5.18 25.54 4.56
C PHE A 233 -6.13 24.34 4.63
N SER A 234 -6.95 24.16 3.59
CA SER A 234 -7.92 23.07 3.46
C SER A 234 -7.23 21.79 2.98
N VAL A 235 -7.70 20.65 3.49
CA VAL A 235 -7.33 19.30 3.02
C VAL A 235 -8.57 18.62 2.41
N PRO A 236 -8.42 17.55 1.59
CA PRO A 236 -9.57 16.80 1.09
C PRO A 236 -10.51 16.34 2.21
N GLU A 237 -11.82 16.31 1.95
CA GLU A 237 -12.84 15.95 2.96
C GLU A 237 -12.59 14.59 3.59
N ASP A 238 -12.16 13.60 2.79
CA ASP A 238 -11.84 12.25 3.25
C ASP A 238 -10.75 12.23 4.34
N CYS A 239 -9.87 13.24 4.36
CA CYS A 239 -8.82 13.38 5.36
C CYS A 239 -9.30 13.95 6.69
N PHE A 240 -10.44 14.65 6.72
CA PHE A 240 -11.12 15.01 7.97
C PHE A 240 -11.81 13.79 8.59
N TYR A 241 -12.48 12.98 7.77
CA TYR A 241 -13.16 11.77 8.22
C TYR A 241 -12.19 10.71 8.75
N PHE A 242 -11.03 10.51 8.09
CA PHE A 242 -10.02 9.56 8.56
C PHE A 242 -9.48 9.88 9.96
N LYS A 243 -9.31 11.17 10.32
CA LYS A 243 -8.82 11.59 11.64
C LYS A 243 -9.84 11.34 12.77
N CYS A 244 -11.14 11.53 12.50
CA CYS A 244 -12.21 11.18 13.44
C CYS A 244 -12.43 9.66 13.56
N LEU A 245 -12.22 8.90 12.47
CA LEU A 245 -12.48 7.47 12.41
C LEU A 245 -11.32 6.60 12.92
N TYR A 246 -10.06 6.99 12.68
CA TYR A 246 -8.85 6.28 13.14
C TYR A 246 -8.71 6.28 14.66
N ASN A 247 -9.37 7.21 15.35
CA ASN A 247 -9.40 7.28 16.81
C ASN A 247 -10.47 6.37 17.44
N SER A 248 -11.30 5.67 16.65
CA SER A 248 -12.29 4.72 17.14
C SER A 248 -11.72 3.29 17.23
N THR A 249 -11.86 2.66 18.40
CA THR A 249 -11.46 1.26 18.65
C THR A 249 -12.11 0.28 17.68
N MET A 250 -13.31 0.60 17.19
CA MET A 250 -14.07 -0.16 16.19
C MET A 250 -13.34 -0.28 14.85
N ILE A 251 -12.69 0.78 14.37
CA ILE A 251 -12.05 0.78 13.04
C ILE A 251 -10.66 0.14 13.08
N LYS A 252 -9.93 0.25 14.20
CA LYS A 252 -8.71 -0.56 14.42
C LYS A 252 -9.05 -2.06 14.43
N THR A 253 -10.15 -2.44 15.07
CA THR A 253 -10.64 -3.82 15.07
C THR A 253 -11.11 -4.24 13.67
N LEU A 254 -11.83 -3.37 12.96
CA LEU A 254 -12.29 -3.66 11.60
C LEU A 254 -11.14 -3.77 10.60
N SER A 255 -10.14 -2.90 10.66
CA SER A 255 -8.94 -2.96 9.83
C SER A 255 -8.13 -4.24 10.09
N LYS A 256 -7.91 -4.59 11.38
CA LYS A 256 -7.29 -5.87 11.75
C LYS A 256 -8.09 -7.07 11.22
N LEU A 257 -9.42 -7.02 11.32
CA LEU A 257 -10.31 -8.06 10.82
C LEU A 257 -10.24 -8.15 9.29
N LEU A 258 -10.26 -7.02 8.58
CA LEU A 258 -10.17 -6.98 7.12
C LEU A 258 -8.82 -7.48 6.61
N ASN A 259 -7.71 -7.13 7.27
CA ASN A 259 -6.38 -7.67 6.97
C ASN A 259 -6.28 -9.18 7.26
N PHE A 260 -6.89 -9.64 8.35
CA PHE A 260 -7.02 -11.08 8.61
C PHE A 260 -7.82 -11.80 7.51
N LEU A 261 -8.92 -11.20 7.06
CA LEU A 261 -9.76 -11.70 5.95
C LEU A 261 -9.09 -11.55 4.58
N GLU A 262 -8.08 -10.70 4.39
CA GLU A 262 -7.32 -10.65 3.14
C GLU A 262 -6.65 -12.01 2.85
N HIS A 263 -6.15 -12.65 3.91
CA HIS A 263 -5.40 -13.89 3.86
C HIS A 263 -6.26 -15.16 3.90
N THR A 264 -7.58 -15.07 3.67
CA THR A 264 -8.52 -16.20 3.80
C THR A 264 -8.07 -17.48 3.09
N ARG A 265 -7.46 -17.39 1.91
CA ARG A 265 -6.99 -18.58 1.18
C ARG A 265 -5.98 -19.42 1.97
N ARG A 266 -5.05 -18.77 2.68
CA ARG A 266 -4.07 -19.44 3.53
C ARG A 266 -4.75 -20.11 4.72
N TRP A 267 -5.66 -19.38 5.37
CA TRP A 267 -6.40 -19.88 6.52
C TRP A 267 -7.31 -21.07 6.19
N VAL A 268 -8.09 -21.00 5.11
CA VAL A 268 -8.99 -22.09 4.69
C VAL A 268 -8.20 -23.36 4.39
N ALA A 269 -7.08 -23.24 3.69
CA ALA A 269 -6.27 -24.40 3.33
C ALA A 269 -5.52 -25.00 4.54
N LEU A 270 -5.05 -24.16 5.46
CA LEU A 270 -4.46 -24.60 6.73
C LEU A 270 -5.49 -25.36 7.56
N VAL A 271 -6.67 -24.78 7.78
CA VAL A 271 -7.75 -25.40 8.55
C VAL A 271 -8.19 -26.71 7.90
N ALA A 272 -8.39 -26.74 6.58
CA ALA A 272 -8.73 -27.96 5.86
C ALA A 272 -7.68 -29.06 6.05
N SER A 273 -6.39 -28.73 6.01
CA SER A 273 -5.30 -29.68 6.21
C SER A 273 -5.27 -30.22 7.65
N ILE A 274 -5.49 -29.37 8.65
CA ILE A 274 -5.58 -29.77 10.07
C ILE A 274 -6.78 -30.71 10.28
N VAL A 275 -7.96 -30.33 9.76
CA VAL A 275 -9.17 -31.15 9.88
C VAL A 275 -8.99 -32.49 9.20
N LEU A 276 -8.34 -32.54 8.03
CA LEU A 276 -8.02 -33.79 7.35
C LEU A 276 -7.11 -34.70 8.19
N VAL A 277 -6.06 -34.14 8.80
CA VAL A 277 -5.12 -34.89 9.66
C VAL A 277 -5.80 -35.40 10.93
N TYR A 278 -6.71 -34.61 11.52
CA TYR A 278 -7.39 -34.98 12.75
C TYR A 278 -8.53 -35.99 12.52
N ALA A 279 -9.42 -35.69 11.57
CA ALA A 279 -10.57 -36.54 11.27
C ALA A 279 -10.14 -37.84 10.58
N ARG A 280 -9.18 -37.75 9.65
CA ARG A 280 -8.73 -38.85 8.77
C ARG A 280 -9.89 -39.55 8.07
N ASP A 281 -10.93 -38.79 7.71
CA ASP A 281 -12.19 -39.30 7.19
C ASP A 281 -12.29 -39.05 5.68
N ILE A 282 -12.79 -40.04 4.94
CA ILE A 282 -12.91 -39.98 3.47
C ILE A 282 -13.92 -38.94 3.00
N HIS A 283 -15.00 -38.71 3.75
CA HIS A 283 -15.99 -37.68 3.43
C HIS A 283 -15.38 -36.29 3.64
N VAL A 284 -14.59 -36.10 4.68
CA VAL A 284 -13.81 -34.86 4.87
C VAL A 284 -12.83 -34.64 3.72
N ALA A 285 -12.11 -35.68 3.29
CA ALA A 285 -11.22 -35.59 2.13
C ALA A 285 -11.99 -35.23 0.83
N TYR A 286 -13.19 -35.80 0.65
CA TYR A 286 -14.06 -35.51 -0.49
C TYR A 286 -14.55 -34.05 -0.50
N ILE A 287 -14.95 -33.51 0.65
CA ILE A 287 -15.34 -32.10 0.78
C ILE A 287 -14.15 -31.19 0.44
N ILE A 288 -12.94 -31.52 0.91
CA ILE A 288 -11.73 -30.76 0.60
C ILE A 288 -11.42 -30.81 -0.90
N ALA A 289 -11.54 -31.97 -1.53
CA ALA A 289 -11.34 -32.15 -2.97
C ALA A 289 -12.29 -31.27 -3.79
N GLY A 290 -13.57 -31.17 -3.39
CA GLY A 290 -14.52 -30.28 -4.06
C GLY A 290 -14.12 -28.80 -4.01
N GLY A 291 -13.52 -28.33 -2.91
CA GLY A 291 -13.01 -26.96 -2.82
C GLY A 291 -11.85 -26.69 -3.78
N ILE A 292 -10.98 -27.69 -4.00
CA ILE A 292 -9.89 -27.63 -4.98
C ILE A 292 -10.46 -27.57 -6.41
N VAL A 293 -11.43 -28.44 -6.72
CA VAL A 293 -12.11 -28.46 -8.02
C VAL A 293 -12.83 -27.13 -8.28
N MET A 294 -13.52 -26.58 -7.29
CA MET A 294 -14.19 -25.28 -7.41
C MET A 294 -13.18 -24.14 -7.66
N GLY A 295 -12.04 -24.16 -6.97
CA GLY A 295 -10.95 -23.21 -7.21
C GLY A 295 -10.41 -23.30 -8.63
N PHE A 296 -10.27 -24.52 -9.17
CA PHE A 296 -9.85 -24.75 -10.54
C PHE A 296 -10.87 -24.22 -11.56
N ILE A 297 -12.16 -24.57 -11.42
CA ILE A 297 -13.25 -24.09 -12.27
C ILE A 297 -13.29 -22.55 -12.27
N ALA A 298 -13.22 -21.93 -11.08
CA ALA A 298 -13.21 -20.46 -10.96
C ALA A 298 -12.02 -19.83 -11.70
N LYS A 299 -10.85 -20.47 -11.69
CA LYS A 299 -9.65 -19.99 -12.40
C LYS A 299 -9.82 -20.12 -13.91
N VAL A 300 -10.32 -21.24 -14.41
CA VAL A 300 -10.60 -21.43 -15.84
C VAL A 300 -11.60 -20.38 -16.33
N LEU A 301 -12.69 -20.18 -15.61
CA LEU A 301 -13.71 -19.17 -15.97
C LEU A 301 -13.14 -17.75 -16.00
N LYS A 302 -12.21 -17.40 -15.10
CA LYS A 302 -11.51 -16.10 -15.15
C LYS A 302 -10.76 -15.88 -16.46
N TYR A 303 -10.10 -16.92 -16.98
CA TYR A 303 -9.37 -16.84 -18.25
C TYR A 303 -10.28 -16.81 -19.48
N ILE A 304 -11.49 -17.36 -19.37
CA ILE A 304 -12.51 -17.32 -20.43
C ILE A 304 -13.21 -15.96 -20.44
N ILE A 305 -13.70 -15.50 -19.28
CA ILE A 305 -14.53 -14.29 -19.16
C ILE A 305 -13.68 -13.02 -19.26
N ARG A 306 -12.44 -13.06 -18.74
CA ARG A 306 -11.46 -11.97 -18.80
C ARG A 306 -11.95 -10.60 -18.29
N GLN A 307 -12.96 -10.58 -17.43
CA GLN A 307 -13.44 -9.34 -16.83
C GLN A 307 -12.38 -8.80 -15.83
N PRO A 308 -11.93 -7.54 -15.95
CA PRO A 308 -10.91 -6.97 -15.08
C PRO A 308 -11.38 -6.77 -13.64
N ARG A 309 -10.44 -6.71 -12.70
CA ARG A 309 -10.71 -6.31 -11.30
C ARG A 309 -10.71 -4.79 -11.14
N PRO A 310 -11.29 -4.27 -10.04
CA PRO A 310 -11.26 -2.83 -9.76
C PRO A 310 -9.84 -2.28 -9.45
N LYS A 311 -9.01 -3.04 -8.72
CA LYS A 311 -7.70 -2.58 -8.24
C LYS A 311 -6.49 -3.02 -9.06
N ASP A 312 -6.62 -4.06 -9.89
CA ASP A 312 -5.48 -4.62 -10.63
C ASP A 312 -5.89 -5.07 -12.05
N LYS A 313 -4.89 -5.29 -12.91
CA LYS A 313 -5.10 -5.74 -14.31
C LYS A 313 -5.46 -7.23 -14.43
N SER A 314 -5.62 -7.96 -13.33
CA SER A 314 -5.94 -9.39 -13.37
C SER A 314 -7.43 -9.64 -13.57
N TYR A 315 -7.77 -10.89 -13.92
CA TYR A 315 -9.16 -11.29 -14.13
C TYR A 315 -9.90 -11.57 -12.80
N GLY A 316 -11.09 -11.00 -12.68
CA GLY A 316 -11.88 -10.95 -11.45
C GLY A 316 -13.12 -11.85 -11.42
N MET A 317 -13.68 -12.21 -12.58
CA MET A 317 -14.96 -12.94 -12.65
C MET A 317 -14.77 -14.43 -12.93
N PRO A 318 -15.36 -15.34 -12.14
CA PRO A 318 -16.05 -15.11 -10.87
C PRO A 318 -15.08 -14.96 -9.68
N SER A 319 -15.52 -14.40 -8.56
CA SER A 319 -14.69 -14.34 -7.35
C SER A 319 -14.47 -15.75 -6.77
N SER A 320 -13.24 -16.27 -6.92
CA SER A 320 -12.85 -17.59 -6.38
C SER A 320 -13.00 -17.68 -4.86
N HIS A 321 -12.74 -16.58 -4.13
CA HIS A 321 -12.90 -16.56 -2.67
C HIS A 321 -14.35 -16.77 -2.29
N SER A 322 -15.26 -16.01 -2.88
CA SER A 322 -16.71 -16.14 -2.65
C SER A 322 -17.23 -17.52 -3.02
N ALA A 323 -16.79 -18.08 -4.15
CA ALA A 323 -17.21 -19.41 -4.58
C ALA A 323 -16.78 -20.52 -3.59
N ILE A 324 -15.50 -20.52 -3.21
CA ILE A 324 -14.93 -21.56 -2.34
C ILE A 324 -15.50 -21.46 -0.91
N THR A 325 -15.64 -20.25 -0.34
CA THR A 325 -16.15 -20.12 1.03
C THR A 325 -17.62 -20.47 1.15
N ILE A 326 -18.44 -20.10 0.17
CA ILE A 326 -19.85 -20.51 0.11
C ILE A 326 -19.96 -22.03 -0.05
N TYR A 327 -19.14 -22.63 -0.92
CA TYR A 327 -19.11 -24.08 -1.09
C TYR A 327 -18.80 -24.82 0.23
N TYR A 328 -17.76 -24.39 0.96
CA TYR A 328 -17.39 -25.03 2.22
C TYR A 328 -18.46 -24.82 3.30
N ALA A 329 -19.02 -23.62 3.42
CA ALA A 329 -20.06 -23.35 4.41
C ALA A 329 -21.29 -24.23 4.21
N LEU A 330 -21.75 -24.39 2.96
CA LEU A 330 -22.89 -25.25 2.63
C LEU A 330 -22.57 -26.73 2.82
N SER A 331 -21.39 -27.19 2.38
CA SER A 331 -20.97 -28.58 2.58
C SER A 331 -20.89 -28.96 4.06
N ILE A 332 -20.36 -28.06 4.90
CA ILE A 332 -20.31 -28.24 6.36
C ILE A 332 -21.73 -28.27 6.93
N SER A 333 -22.62 -27.36 6.50
CA SER A 333 -24.01 -27.36 6.95
C SER A 333 -24.73 -28.67 6.62
N PHE A 334 -24.58 -29.19 5.39
CA PHE A 334 -25.16 -30.48 5.02
C PHE A 334 -24.64 -31.62 5.89
N GLN A 335 -23.33 -31.64 6.18
CA GLN A 335 -22.74 -32.64 7.06
C GLN A 335 -23.25 -32.52 8.51
N LEU A 336 -23.38 -31.30 9.04
CA LEU A 336 -23.90 -31.06 10.39
C LEU A 336 -25.33 -31.58 10.52
N PHE A 337 -26.21 -31.27 9.56
CA PHE A 337 -27.59 -31.77 9.58
C PHE A 337 -27.72 -33.28 9.33
N SER A 338 -26.66 -33.92 8.85
CA SER A 338 -26.57 -35.39 8.73
C SER A 338 -25.93 -36.05 9.95
N SER A 339 -25.49 -35.26 10.94
CA SER A 339 -24.82 -35.74 12.15
C SER A 339 -25.81 -36.07 13.28
N PRO A 340 -25.43 -36.90 14.27
CA PRO A 340 -26.29 -37.22 15.41
C PRO A 340 -26.41 -36.09 16.44
N LEU A 341 -25.81 -34.92 16.19
CA LEU A 341 -25.89 -33.78 17.11
C LEU A 341 -27.32 -33.23 17.20
N PRO A 342 -27.69 -32.61 18.34
CA PRO A 342 -28.97 -31.93 18.48
C PRO A 342 -29.21 -30.87 17.39
N TYR A 343 -30.44 -30.78 16.89
CA TYR A 343 -30.83 -29.85 15.82
C TYR A 343 -30.39 -28.40 16.09
N LEU A 344 -30.58 -27.92 17.33
CA LEU A 344 -30.22 -26.54 17.69
C LEU A 344 -28.71 -26.29 17.62
N ILE A 345 -27.88 -27.29 17.93
CA ILE A 345 -26.42 -27.21 17.81
C ILE A 345 -26.03 -27.18 16.33
N ASN A 346 -26.62 -28.04 15.51
CA ASN A 346 -26.39 -28.05 14.06
C ASN A 346 -26.78 -26.74 13.39
N LEU A 347 -27.92 -26.15 13.81
CA LEU A 347 -28.39 -24.85 13.33
C LEU A 347 -27.42 -23.73 13.73
N LEU A 348 -26.98 -23.71 14.99
CA LEU A 348 -26.02 -22.71 15.48
C LEU A 348 -24.69 -22.79 14.71
N LEU A 349 -24.10 -23.98 14.59
CA LEU A 349 -22.84 -24.19 13.90
C LEU A 349 -22.94 -23.86 12.39
N SER A 350 -24.06 -24.22 11.75
CA SER A 350 -24.33 -23.87 10.35
C SER A 350 -24.45 -22.35 10.16
N THR A 351 -25.13 -21.67 11.08
CA THR A 351 -25.27 -20.20 11.05
C THR A 351 -23.91 -19.52 11.21
N ILE A 352 -23.04 -20.04 12.09
CA ILE A 352 -21.67 -19.54 12.26
C ILE A 352 -20.87 -19.73 10.97
N ALA A 353 -20.92 -20.91 10.35
CA ALA A 353 -20.20 -21.20 9.11
C ALA A 353 -20.64 -20.26 7.97
N LEU A 354 -21.95 -20.05 7.81
CA LEU A 354 -22.51 -19.12 6.83
C LEU A 354 -22.14 -17.66 7.14
N GLY A 355 -22.18 -17.24 8.41
CA GLY A 355 -21.78 -15.89 8.83
C GLY A 355 -20.31 -15.58 8.50
N ILE A 356 -19.42 -16.55 8.71
CA ILE A 356 -18.01 -16.44 8.30
C ILE A 356 -17.90 -16.30 6.78
N ALA A 357 -18.60 -17.15 6.01
CA ALA A 357 -18.57 -17.08 4.55
C ALA A 357 -19.09 -15.74 4.02
N ILE A 358 -20.20 -15.23 4.56
CA ILE A 358 -20.77 -13.92 4.20
C ILE A 358 -19.79 -12.80 4.53
N SER A 359 -19.10 -12.86 5.68
CA SER A 359 -18.09 -11.87 6.06
C SER A 359 -16.91 -11.85 5.07
N VAL A 360 -16.46 -13.01 4.60
CA VAL A 360 -15.43 -13.10 3.55
C VAL A 360 -15.94 -12.52 2.24
N VAL A 361 -17.16 -12.87 1.82
CA VAL A 361 -17.82 -12.37 0.60
C VAL A 361 -17.91 -10.84 0.63
N TRP A 362 -18.39 -10.27 1.74
CA TRP A 362 -18.46 -8.82 1.96
C TRP A 362 -17.07 -8.17 1.92
N SER A 363 -16.07 -8.78 2.56
CA SER A 363 -14.70 -8.23 2.58
C SER A 363 -14.11 -8.06 1.18
N ARG A 364 -14.50 -8.87 0.19
CA ARG A 364 -14.00 -8.76 -1.19
C ARG A 364 -14.43 -7.47 -1.88
N ILE A 365 -15.60 -6.96 -1.51
CA ILE A 365 -16.13 -5.70 -2.01
C ILE A 365 -15.57 -4.56 -1.18
N ALA A 366 -15.62 -4.68 0.16
CA ALA A 366 -15.14 -3.65 1.08
C ALA A 366 -13.65 -3.30 0.89
N LEU A 367 -12.81 -4.28 0.55
CA LEU A 367 -11.39 -4.08 0.26
C LEU A 367 -11.12 -3.66 -1.20
N GLY A 368 -12.14 -3.54 -2.04
CA GLY A 368 -12.02 -3.14 -3.45
C GLY A 368 -11.41 -4.20 -4.37
N TYR A 369 -11.32 -5.46 -3.95
CA TYR A 369 -10.75 -6.53 -4.80
C TYR A 369 -11.70 -6.99 -5.90
N HIS A 370 -13.01 -6.88 -5.69
CA HIS A 370 -14.03 -7.39 -6.60
C HIS A 370 -15.24 -6.47 -6.69
N THR A 371 -15.90 -6.48 -7.85
CA THR A 371 -17.21 -5.83 -8.02
C THR A 371 -18.33 -6.68 -7.41
N HIS A 372 -19.49 -6.07 -7.16
CA HIS A 372 -20.70 -6.78 -6.73
C HIS A 372 -21.04 -7.96 -7.66
N MET A 373 -20.94 -7.75 -8.99
CA MET A 373 -21.22 -8.80 -9.98
C MET A 373 -20.25 -9.97 -9.89
N GLN A 374 -18.95 -9.71 -9.73
CA GLN A 374 -17.93 -10.76 -9.59
C GLN A 374 -18.19 -11.64 -8.36
N VAL A 375 -18.62 -11.02 -7.28
CA VAL A 375 -18.97 -11.69 -6.04
C VAL A 375 -20.26 -12.49 -6.18
N ILE A 376 -21.32 -11.92 -6.74
CA ILE A 376 -22.63 -12.59 -6.94
C ILE A 376 -22.48 -13.85 -7.79
N VAL A 377 -21.73 -13.78 -8.90
CA VAL A 377 -21.49 -14.97 -9.75
C VAL A 377 -20.67 -16.00 -8.99
N GLY A 378 -19.68 -15.57 -8.20
CA GLY A 378 -18.91 -16.44 -7.32
C GLY A 378 -19.79 -17.18 -6.31
N VAL A 379 -20.65 -16.45 -5.58
CA VAL A 379 -21.59 -17.02 -4.60
C VAL A 379 -22.54 -18.02 -5.26
N SER A 380 -23.14 -17.64 -6.40
CA SER A 380 -24.09 -18.50 -7.13
C SER A 380 -23.43 -19.80 -7.60
N MET A 381 -22.20 -19.69 -8.10
CA MET A 381 -21.42 -20.84 -8.53
C MET A 381 -21.05 -21.76 -7.36
N GLY A 382 -20.60 -21.20 -6.24
CA GLY A 382 -20.29 -21.98 -5.03
C GLY A 382 -21.52 -22.71 -4.48
N PHE A 383 -22.68 -22.06 -4.49
CA PHE A 383 -23.94 -22.64 -4.08
C PHE A 383 -24.36 -23.81 -4.97
N ALA A 384 -24.39 -23.59 -6.29
CA ALA A 384 -24.76 -24.62 -7.25
C ALA A 384 -23.82 -25.84 -7.16
N PHE A 385 -22.50 -25.57 -7.06
CA PHE A 385 -21.50 -26.62 -6.94
C PHE A 385 -21.64 -27.41 -5.63
N ALA A 386 -21.95 -26.78 -4.51
CA ALA A 386 -22.16 -27.48 -3.23
C ALA A 386 -23.34 -28.46 -3.30
N LEU A 387 -24.45 -28.05 -3.93
CA LEU A 387 -25.61 -28.93 -4.12
C LEU A 387 -25.25 -30.15 -4.97
N THR A 388 -24.59 -29.93 -6.11
CA THR A 388 -24.22 -31.03 -7.02
C THR A 388 -23.17 -31.94 -6.41
N TRP A 389 -22.16 -31.38 -5.75
CA TRP A 389 -21.06 -32.15 -5.15
C TRP A 389 -21.55 -33.03 -3.99
N ASN A 390 -22.48 -32.52 -3.18
CA ASN A 390 -23.12 -33.28 -2.13
C ASN A 390 -24.09 -34.36 -2.68
N ALA A 391 -24.83 -34.06 -3.75
CA ALA A 391 -25.65 -35.07 -4.42
C ALA A 391 -24.80 -36.24 -4.93
N TRP A 392 -23.65 -35.95 -5.57
CA TRP A 392 -22.69 -36.98 -5.99
C TRP A 392 -22.10 -37.78 -4.83
N TRP A 393 -21.91 -37.18 -3.66
CA TRP A 393 -21.47 -37.91 -2.47
C TRP A 393 -22.45 -39.03 -2.12
N ASN A 394 -23.76 -38.76 -2.14
CA ASN A 394 -24.77 -39.76 -1.81
C ASN A 394 -24.78 -40.94 -2.78
N GLU A 395 -24.41 -40.72 -4.04
CA GLU A 395 -24.26 -41.79 -5.05
C GLU A 395 -22.95 -42.57 -4.88
N LEU A 396 -21.85 -41.91 -4.50
CA LEU A 396 -20.52 -42.51 -4.37
C LEU A 396 -20.30 -43.22 -3.03
N ASN A 397 -20.94 -42.76 -1.95
CA ASN A 397 -20.75 -43.27 -0.59
C ASN A 397 -20.94 -44.80 -0.47
N PRO A 398 -21.99 -45.42 -1.08
CA PRO A 398 -22.12 -46.88 -1.07
C PRO A 398 -20.93 -47.61 -1.70
N THR A 399 -20.31 -47.02 -2.71
CA THR A 399 -19.12 -47.59 -3.37
C THR A 399 -17.88 -47.49 -2.48
N PHE A 400 -17.68 -46.36 -1.81
CA PHE A 400 -16.59 -46.21 -0.84
C PHE A 400 -16.71 -47.21 0.32
N ILE A 401 -17.93 -47.46 0.80
CA ILE A 401 -18.21 -48.49 1.82
C ILE A 401 -17.85 -49.89 1.30
N LYS A 402 -18.24 -50.23 0.06
CA LYS A 402 -17.89 -51.52 -0.57
C LYS A 402 -16.37 -51.71 -0.72
N LEU A 403 -15.63 -50.64 -0.99
CA LEU A 403 -14.18 -50.64 -1.10
C LEU A 403 -13.46 -50.58 0.27
N ASN A 404 -14.20 -50.60 1.38
CA ASN A 404 -13.68 -50.49 2.74
C ASN A 404 -12.86 -49.20 2.99
N LEU A 405 -13.20 -48.11 2.27
CA LEU A 405 -12.58 -46.79 2.36
C LEU A 405 -13.28 -45.85 3.36
N ASN A 406 -14.29 -46.35 4.07
CA ASN A 406 -15.02 -45.66 5.12
C ASN A 406 -14.29 -45.63 6.48
N GLY A 407 -13.11 -46.27 6.59
CA GLY A 407 -12.23 -46.21 7.75
C GLY A 407 -11.33 -44.98 7.79
N LYS A 408 -10.45 -44.89 8.80
CA LYS A 408 -9.47 -43.80 8.87
C LYS A 408 -8.41 -43.93 7.77
N LEU A 409 -8.27 -42.91 6.93
CA LEU A 409 -7.26 -42.81 5.87
C LEU A 409 -5.85 -43.09 6.40
N GLY A 410 -5.05 -43.83 5.63
CA GLY A 410 -3.67 -44.17 5.96
C GLY A 410 -2.72 -42.95 5.86
N TRP A 411 -1.57 -43.02 6.54
CA TRP A 411 -0.59 -41.92 6.56
C TRP A 411 0.01 -41.60 5.18
N ASN A 412 0.17 -42.59 4.31
CA ASN A 412 0.69 -42.38 2.95
C ASN A 412 -0.31 -41.65 2.04
N GLU A 413 -1.59 -41.97 2.18
CA GLU A 413 -2.70 -41.30 1.47
C GLU A 413 -2.83 -39.85 1.96
N LEU A 414 -2.79 -39.64 3.28
CA LEU A 414 -2.79 -38.31 3.91
C LEU A 414 -1.62 -37.44 3.42
N LYS A 415 -0.40 -37.98 3.37
CA LYS A 415 0.78 -37.24 2.89
C LYS A 415 0.64 -36.79 1.44
N THR A 416 -0.03 -37.58 0.61
CA THR A 416 -0.30 -37.25 -0.80
C THR A 416 -1.34 -36.13 -0.90
N LEU A 417 -2.42 -36.22 -0.14
CA LEU A 417 -3.47 -35.19 -0.09
C LEU A 417 -2.94 -33.84 0.46
N MET A 418 -2.09 -33.88 1.49
CA MET A 418 -1.45 -32.69 2.06
C MET A 418 -0.52 -32.00 1.06
N LYS A 419 0.30 -32.76 0.31
CA LYS A 419 1.15 -32.16 -0.73
C LYS A 419 0.34 -31.48 -1.83
N LEU A 420 -0.83 -32.04 -2.17
CA LEU A 420 -1.74 -31.42 -3.14
C LEU A 420 -2.36 -30.14 -2.59
N SER A 421 -2.74 -30.11 -1.30
CA SER A 421 -3.25 -28.90 -0.66
C SER A 421 -2.17 -27.81 -0.54
N GLU A 422 -0.94 -28.16 -0.15
CA GLU A 422 0.22 -27.25 -0.08
C GLU A 422 0.58 -26.63 -1.44
N ARG A 423 0.66 -27.45 -2.50
CA ARG A 423 0.89 -26.94 -3.87
C ARG A 423 -0.21 -25.99 -4.32
N PHE A 424 -1.45 -26.24 -3.92
CA PHE A 424 -2.55 -25.32 -4.15
C PHE A 424 -2.39 -24.02 -3.34
N ILE A 425 -1.87 -24.07 -2.10
CA ILE A 425 -1.59 -22.89 -1.26
C ILE A 425 -0.55 -21.99 -1.92
N GLU A 426 0.58 -22.56 -2.33
CA GLU A 426 1.75 -21.79 -2.78
C GLU A 426 1.59 -21.28 -4.21
N ASN A 427 1.12 -22.14 -5.12
CA ASN A 427 1.24 -21.89 -6.55
C ASN A 427 -0.10 -21.81 -7.29
N GLY A 428 -1.20 -22.22 -6.64
CA GLY A 428 -2.53 -22.27 -7.24
C GLY A 428 -2.54 -22.84 -8.65
N PHE A 429 -2.30 -24.14 -8.84
CA PHE A 429 -2.22 -24.80 -10.15
C PHE A 429 -1.58 -23.90 -11.23
N ARG A 430 -0.25 -23.76 -11.22
CA ARG A 430 0.47 -23.28 -12.40
C ARG A 430 0.27 -24.33 -13.50
N PHE A 431 -0.60 -24.04 -14.45
CA PHE A 431 -0.52 -24.61 -15.77
C PHE A 431 0.43 -23.72 -16.53
N ASP A 432 1.70 -24.11 -16.59
CA ASP A 432 2.51 -23.73 -17.76
C ASP A 432 1.85 -24.49 -18.92
N ILE A 433 0.86 -23.86 -19.55
CA ILE A 433 0.32 -24.36 -20.80
C ILE A 433 1.44 -24.18 -21.79
N ILE A 434 2.22 -25.25 -21.98
CA ILE A 434 2.93 -25.51 -23.21
C ILE A 434 1.83 -25.60 -24.29
N MET A 435 1.43 -24.45 -24.84
CA MET A 435 1.01 -24.42 -26.23
C MET A 435 2.31 -24.22 -26.99
N GLU A 436 2.97 -25.34 -27.29
CA GLU A 436 3.81 -25.41 -28.48
C GLU A 436 2.92 -25.00 -29.66
N SER A 437 3.33 -23.91 -30.30
CA SER A 437 3.18 -23.71 -31.74
C SER A 437 4.53 -23.27 -32.29
#